data_AF-A0A0H5Q276-F1
#
_entry.id   AF-A0A0H5Q276-F1
#
_cell.length_a   1.000
_cell.length_b   1.000
_cell.length_c   1.000
_cell.angle_alpha   90.00
_cell.angle_beta   90.00
_cell.angle_gamma   90.00
#
_symmetry.space_group_name_H-M   'P 1'
#
loop_
_entity.id
_entity.type
_entity.pdbx_description
1 polymer ?
#
loop_
_entity_poly.entity_id
_entity_poly.type
_entity_poly.pdbx_seq_one_letter_code
_entity_poly.pdbx_strand_id
1 'polypeptide(L)'
;MAMLTLNGILHNCYEQAESKDRETGEVRPAHIKAQILCENTTPTGEKRFEMVTLKVHHDSYRKLVGQHVRVPVGAFVSGGSVQYYALKNEQTAAQAAA
;
A
#
# COMPACT_ATOMS: atom_id res chain seq x y z
N MET A 1 -13.17 5.49 -15.15
CA MET A 1 -11.71 5.53 -14.89
C MET A 1 -11.32 4.19 -14.29
N ALA A 2 -10.37 3.47 -14.88
CA ALA A 2 -9.93 2.18 -14.35
C ALA A 2 -9.07 2.42 -13.10
N MET A 3 -9.55 1.99 -11.93
CA MET A 3 -8.74 1.94 -10.72
C MET A 3 -8.01 0.61 -10.67
N LEU A 4 -6.68 0.65 -10.60
CA LEU A 4 -5.91 -0.54 -10.25
C LEU A 4 -6.24 -0.88 -8.79
N THR A 5 -6.55 -2.13 -8.51
CA THR A 5 -6.85 -2.59 -7.15
C THR A 5 -5.80 -3.59 -6.73
N LEU A 6 -5.09 -3.30 -5.63
CA LEU A 6 -4.22 -4.27 -4.97
C LEU A 6 -5.07 -5.19 -4.12
N ASN A 7 -4.95 -6.49 -4.37
CA ASN A 7 -5.64 -7.53 -3.62
C ASN A 7 -4.58 -8.36 -2.90
N GLY A 8 -4.79 -8.60 -1.62
CA GLY A 8 -3.81 -9.33 -0.82
C GLY A 8 -4.20 -9.42 0.64
N ILE A 9 -3.33 -9.98 1.46
CA ILE A 9 -3.52 -10.05 2.91
C ILE A 9 -2.83 -8.84 3.53
N LEU A 10 -3.54 -8.05 4.34
CA LEU A 10 -2.90 -7.00 5.11
C LEU A 10 -2.09 -7.63 6.25
N HIS A 11 -0.77 -7.69 6.08
CA HIS A 11 0.10 -8.44 6.99
C HIS A 11 0.51 -7.61 8.22
N ASN A 12 0.65 -6.30 8.06
CA ASN A 12 1.07 -5.40 9.13
C ASN A 12 0.59 -3.97 8.91
N CYS A 13 0.45 -3.21 10.00
CA CYS A 13 0.13 -1.79 9.98
C CYS A 13 0.89 -1.08 11.09
N TYR A 14 1.73 -0.10 10.74
CA TYR A 14 2.60 0.60 11.69
C TYR A 14 2.69 2.10 11.42
N GLU A 15 3.06 2.87 12.43
CA GLU A 15 3.33 4.30 12.31
C GLU A 15 4.78 4.54 11.94
N GLN A 16 5.00 5.37 10.93
CA GLN A 16 6.30 5.92 10.62
C GLN A 16 6.37 7.34 11.20
N ALA A 17 7.35 7.56 12.07
CA ALA A 17 7.59 8.85 12.69
C ALA A 17 7.90 9.94 11.65
N GLU A 18 7.71 11.19 12.05
CA GLU A 18 8.13 12.35 11.26
C GLU A 18 9.62 12.24 10.93
N SER A 19 9.97 12.56 9.69
CA SER A 19 11.36 12.56 9.24
C SER A 19 11.66 13.88 8.54
N LYS A 20 12.82 14.46 8.83
CA LYS A 20 13.32 15.64 8.13
C LYS A 20 14.35 15.23 7.09
N ASP A 21 14.18 15.69 5.86
CA ASP A 21 15.18 15.54 4.82
C ASP A 21 16.43 16.35 5.18
N ARG A 22 17.60 15.70 5.19
CA ARG A 22 18.84 16.32 5.65
C ARG A 22 19.40 17.33 4.66
N GLU A 23 19.09 17.17 3.36
CA GLU A 23 19.61 18.01 2.30
C GLU A 23 18.65 19.17 2.00
N THR A 24 17.36 18.89 1.92
CA THR A 24 16.35 19.90 1.56
C THR A 24 15.71 20.58 2.76
N GLY A 25 15.84 20.00 3.96
CA GLY A 25 15.18 20.47 5.17
C GLY A 25 13.67 20.20 5.22
N GLU A 26 13.10 19.52 4.22
CA GLU A 26 11.67 19.22 4.13
C GLU A 26 11.23 18.29 5.26
N VAL A 27 10.17 18.70 5.98
CA VAL A 27 9.58 17.89 7.06
C VAL A 27 8.50 16.99 6.46
N ARG A 28 8.74 15.68 6.50
CA ARG A 28 7.75 14.67 6.11
C ARG A 28 6.98 14.25 7.36
N PRO A 29 5.69 14.60 7.49
CA PRO A 29 4.92 14.33 8.70
C PRO A 29 4.79 12.83 8.96
N ALA A 30 4.54 12.49 10.22
CA ALA A 30 4.22 11.13 10.64
C ALA A 30 3.04 10.58 9.82
N HIS A 31 3.11 9.30 9.46
CA HIS A 31 2.09 8.66 8.64
C HIS A 31 2.02 7.16 8.90
N ILE A 32 0.86 6.58 8.58
CA ILE A 32 0.62 5.15 8.77
C ILE A 32 1.08 4.41 7.50
N LYS A 33 1.70 3.25 7.71
CA LYS A 33 2.14 2.33 6.68
C LYS A 33 1.36 1.02 6.79
N ALA A 34 0.68 0.63 5.71
CA ALA A 34 0.03 -0.65 5.56
C ALA A 34 0.88 -1.56 4.68
N GLN A 35 1.21 -2.75 5.17
CA GLN A 35 1.98 -3.74 4.43
C GLN A 35 1.06 -4.86 3.94
N ILE A 36 0.84 -4.93 2.64
CA ILE A 36 -0.08 -5.86 1.99
C ILE A 36 0.76 -6.89 1.23
N LEU A 37 0.58 -8.16 1.57
CA LEU A 37 1.18 -9.27 0.84
C LEU A 37 0.31 -9.57 -0.39
N CYS A 38 0.79 -9.16 -1.55
CA CYS A 38 0.12 -9.30 -2.83
C CYS A 38 0.67 -10.50 -3.60
N GLU A 39 -0.17 -11.11 -4.41
CA GLU A 39 0.23 -12.13 -5.38
C GLU A 39 0.30 -11.49 -6.77
N ASN A 40 1.43 -11.63 -7.43
CA ASN A 40 1.64 -11.22 -8.81
C ASN A 40 1.92 -12.44 -9.68
N THR A 41 1.44 -12.42 -10.93
CA THR A 41 1.71 -13.50 -11.89
C THR A 41 2.88 -13.09 -12.77
N THR A 42 3.95 -13.89 -12.78
CA THR A 42 5.11 -13.64 -13.63
C THR A 42 4.76 -13.92 -15.10
N PRO A 43 5.56 -13.43 -16.08
CA PRO A 43 5.39 -13.80 -17.48
C PRO A 43 5.48 -15.31 -17.75
N THR A 44 6.15 -16.06 -16.86
CA THR A 44 6.24 -17.53 -16.91
C THR A 44 5.01 -18.23 -16.35
N GLY A 45 4.05 -17.49 -15.77
CA GLY A 45 2.83 -18.01 -15.14
C GLY A 45 3.01 -18.43 -13.68
N GLU A 46 4.20 -18.23 -13.10
CA GLU A 46 4.45 -18.52 -11.69
C GLU A 46 3.89 -17.42 -10.79
N LYS A 47 3.57 -17.81 -9.55
CA LYS A 47 3.12 -16.87 -8.53
C LYS A 47 4.31 -16.29 -7.80
N ARG A 48 4.39 -14.96 -7.79
CA ARG A 48 5.37 -14.20 -7.00
C ARG A 48 4.64 -13.42 -5.93
N PHE A 49 4.97 -13.68 -4.68
CA PHE A 49 4.48 -12.86 -3.57
C PHE A 49 5.36 -11.61 -3.40
N GLU A 50 4.71 -10.47 -3.28
CA GLU A 50 5.37 -9.17 -3.12
C GLU A 50 4.72 -8.41 -1.97
N MET A 51 5.56 -7.92 -1.04
CA MET A 51 5.08 -7.07 0.04
C MET A 51 5.02 -5.63 -0.45
N VAL A 52 3.81 -5.10 -0.60
CA VAL A 52 3.59 -3.70 -0.99
C VAL A 52 3.33 -2.87 0.26
N THR A 53 4.13 -1.81 0.47
CA THR A 53 3.98 -0.90 1.60
C THR A 53 3.34 0.41 1.14
N LEU A 54 2.08 0.61 1.52
CA LEU A 54 1.33 1.82 1.17
C LEU A 54 1.36 2.82 2.33
N LYS A 55 1.59 4.09 2.01
CA LYS A 55 1.25 5.18 2.94
C LYS A 55 -0.27 5.34 2.94
N VAL A 56 -0.89 5.16 4.08
CA VAL A 56 -2.35 5.28 4.27
C VAL A 56 -2.65 6.40 5.25
N HIS A 57 -3.85 6.96 5.13
CA HIS A 57 -4.32 8.13 5.85
C HIS A 57 -5.27 7.78 7.01
N HIS A 58 -5.68 6.52 7.13
CA HIS A 58 -6.66 6.09 8.11
C HIS A 58 -6.18 4.93 8.97
N ASP A 59 -6.52 4.98 10.25
CA ASP A 59 -6.16 3.95 11.22
C ASP A 59 -7.04 2.69 11.13
N SER A 60 -8.11 2.74 10.33
CA SER A 60 -9.01 1.60 10.08
C SER A 60 -8.29 0.37 9.56
N TYR A 61 -7.17 0.54 8.85
CA TYR A 61 -6.33 -0.56 8.36
C TYR A 61 -5.80 -1.44 9.50
N ARG A 62 -5.56 -0.91 10.70
CA ARG A 62 -5.11 -1.74 11.83
C ARG A 62 -6.10 -2.86 12.18
N LYS A 63 -7.40 -2.62 12.01
CA LYS A 63 -8.45 -3.61 12.28
C LYS A 63 -8.54 -4.70 11.20
N LEU A 64 -7.95 -4.46 10.04
CA LEU A 64 -7.97 -5.36 8.89
C LEU A 64 -6.72 -6.24 8.82
N VAL A 65 -5.79 -6.13 9.78
CA VAL A 65 -4.59 -6.96 9.82
C VAL A 65 -4.99 -8.44 9.91
N GLY A 66 -4.38 -9.26 9.06
CA GLY A 66 -4.70 -10.68 8.88
C GLY A 66 -5.84 -10.96 7.90
N GLN A 67 -6.56 -9.93 7.42
CA GLN A 67 -7.68 -10.10 6.50
C GLN A 67 -7.25 -9.91 5.04
N HIS A 68 -8.01 -10.55 4.13
CA HIS A 68 -7.94 -10.23 2.71
C HIS A 68 -8.55 -8.85 2.46
N VAL A 69 -7.76 -7.95 1.90
CA VAL A 69 -8.14 -6.58 1.59
C VAL A 69 -8.05 -6.30 0.11
N ARG A 70 -8.87 -5.36 -0.35
CA ARG A 70 -8.79 -4.77 -1.68
C ARG A 70 -8.59 -3.27 -1.52
N VAL A 71 -7.54 -2.73 -2.13
CA VAL A 71 -7.17 -1.31 -1.97
C VAL A 71 -7.00 -0.69 -3.34
N PRO A 72 -7.77 0.37 -3.69
CA PRO A 72 -7.57 1.07 -4.93
C PRO A 72 -6.29 1.90 -4.83
N VAL A 73 -5.43 1.74 -5.83
CA VAL A 73 -4.12 2.38 -5.86
C VAL A 73 -3.87 3.04 -7.21
N GLY A 74 -3.03 4.06 -7.18
CA GLY A 74 -2.30 4.47 -8.36
C GLY A 74 -0.99 3.69 -8.46
N ALA A 75 -0.47 3.59 -9.67
CA ALA A 75 0.82 2.98 -9.95
C ALA A 75 1.64 3.87 -10.88
N PHE A 76 2.96 3.88 -10.69
CA PHE A 76 3.92 4.52 -11.59
C PHE A 76 5.21 3.71 -11.62
N VAL A 77 6.01 3.86 -12.68
CA VAL A 77 7.32 3.21 -12.78
C VAL A 77 8.39 4.14 -12.25
N SER A 78 9.24 3.62 -11.36
CA SER A 78 10.43 4.32 -10.88
C SER A 78 11.56 3.33 -10.63
N GLY A 79 12.78 3.67 -11.08
CA GLY A 79 13.97 2.82 -10.91
C GLY A 79 13.81 1.41 -11.48
N GLY A 80 13.05 1.23 -12.57
CA GLY A 80 12.80 -0.08 -13.19
C GLY A 80 11.79 -0.97 -12.44
N SER A 81 11.12 -0.45 -11.41
CA SER A 81 10.10 -1.16 -10.64
C SER A 81 8.77 -0.42 -10.65
N VAL A 82 7.66 -1.15 -10.50
CA VAL A 82 6.33 -0.54 -10.30
C VAL A 82 6.20 -0.14 -8.84
N GLN A 83 5.86 1.11 -8.61
CA GLN A 83 5.59 1.67 -7.28
C GLN A 83 4.10 1.97 -7.17
N TYR A 84 3.53 1.59 -6.03
CA TYR A 84 2.10 1.75 -5.75
C TYR A 84 1.90 2.82 -4.68
N TYR A 85 0.84 3.61 -4.82
CA TYR A 85 0.44 4.60 -3.83
C TYR A 85 -1.06 4.58 -3.60
N ALA A 86 -1.46 4.80 -2.35
CA ALA A 86 -2.87 4.86 -1.99
C ALA A 86 -3.50 6.15 -2.54
N LEU A 87 -4.73 6.03 -3.05
CA LEU A 87 -5.49 7.17 -3.54
C LEU A 87 -6.13 7.90 -2.36
N LYS A 88 -6.21 9.24 -2.39
CA LYS A 88 -6.80 10.06 -1.30
C LYS A 88 -8.21 9.64 -0.84
N ASN A 89 -8.91 8.81 -1.62
CA ASN A 89 -10.28 8.33 -1.41
C ASN A 89 -10.31 6.88 -0.85
N GLU A 90 -9.15 6.33 -0.45
CA GLU A 90 -8.94 4.95 0.01
C GLU A 90 -9.89 4.49 1.14
N GLN A 91 -10.42 5.43 1.94
CA GLN A 91 -11.26 5.15 3.10
C GLN A 91 -12.56 4.39 2.74
N THR A 92 -13.09 4.60 1.54
CA THR A 92 -14.34 3.94 1.09
C THR A 92 -14.09 2.54 0.52
N ALA A 93 -12.84 2.19 0.26
CA ALA A 93 -12.51 1.09 -0.65
C ALA A 93 -11.67 -0.03 -0.05
N ALA A 94 -11.03 0.19 1.11
CA ALA A 94 -10.48 -0.89 1.92
C ALA A 94 -11.62 -1.73 2.52
N GLN A 95 -12.13 -2.64 1.72
CA GLN A 95 -13.18 -3.59 2.10
C GLN A 95 -12.53 -4.93 2.37
N ALA A 96 -13.02 -5.63 3.41
CA ALA A 96 -12.76 -7.06 3.53
C ALA A 96 -13.24 -7.71 2.23
N ALA A 97 -12.37 -8.46 1.55
CA ALA A 97 -12.82 -9.33 0.48
C ALA A 97 -13.74 -10.38 1.11
N ALA A 98 -14.99 -10.44 0.65
CA ALA A 98 -15.96 -11.46 1.04
C ALA A 98 -15.50 -12.85 0.61
#